data_AF-A0A0F9UID5-F1
#
_entry.id   AF-A0A0F9UID5-F1
#
_cell.length_a   1.000
_cell.length_b   1.000
_cell.length_c   1.000
_cell.angle_alpha   90.00
_cell.angle_beta   90.00
_cell.angle_gamma   90.00
#
_symmetry.space_group_name_H-M   'P 1'
#
loop_
_entity.id
_entity.type
_entity.pdbx_description
1 polymer ?
#
loop_
_entity_poly.entity_id
_entity_poly.type
_entity_poly.pdbx_seq_one_letter_code
_entity_poly.pdbx_strand_id
1 'polypeptide(L)'
;MESRIPEDELENEQTKKVLLDPKKSKFAKKAKTRDNFEQRAVQTSERLQGHLTEAFDLGKKYKDLLEDKTISDNKGFLNESREKEIISKLIQYAVKVNVDQDEHEGMGSVALLTLILKCVLQMRDRYNDIEYKYHLLEKNHAKLEEKFNRLSSQVKSDESK
;
A
#
# COMPACT_ATOMS: atom_id res chain seq x y z
N MET A 1 85.54 45.65 19.23
CA MET A 1 85.20 46.73 18.29
C MET A 1 84.91 46.09 16.95
N GLU A 2 83.61 46.01 16.66
CA GLU A 2 82.93 45.94 15.35
C GLU A 2 83.62 45.21 14.19
N SER A 3 83.27 43.94 14.01
CA SER A 3 83.35 43.26 12.71
C SER A 3 82.07 43.56 11.91
N ARG A 4 82.22 44.39 10.87
CA ARG A 4 81.23 44.63 9.82
C ARG A 4 80.97 43.34 9.03
N ILE A 5 79.72 42.92 8.94
CA ILE A 5 79.26 41.90 8.00
C ILE A 5 78.74 42.63 6.75
N PRO A 6 79.14 42.24 5.53
CA PRO A 6 78.68 42.88 4.30
C PRO A 6 77.19 42.62 4.05
N GLU A 7 76.47 43.71 3.80
CA GLU A 7 75.13 43.74 3.22
C GLU A 7 75.25 43.43 1.72
N ASP A 8 75.00 42.19 1.30
CA ASP A 8 74.72 41.86 -0.11
C ASP A 8 74.17 40.42 -0.16
N GLU A 9 72.91 40.24 0.26
CA GLU A 9 72.11 39.06 -0.07
C GLU A 9 70.62 39.34 0.23
N LEU A 10 70.10 40.40 -0.40
CA LEU A 10 68.68 40.74 -0.36
C LEU A 10 68.19 40.90 -1.80
N GLU A 11 68.17 39.81 -2.55
CA GLU A 11 67.35 39.77 -3.75
C GLU A 11 66.99 38.33 -4.14
N ASN A 12 65.73 38.17 -4.52
CA ASN A 12 65.15 37.05 -5.26
C ASN A 12 64.44 35.95 -4.45
N GLU A 13 63.51 36.34 -3.57
CA GLU A 13 62.28 35.55 -3.39
C GLU A 13 61.45 35.63 -4.68
N GLN A 14 61.81 34.75 -5.63
CA GLN A 14 60.98 34.44 -6.77
C GLN A 14 59.60 34.04 -6.26
N THR A 15 58.61 34.86 -6.61
CA THR A 15 57.19 34.51 -6.54
C THR A 15 56.97 33.24 -7.37
N LYS A 16 57.10 32.08 -6.71
CA LYS A 16 56.68 30.79 -7.24
C LYS A 16 55.18 30.92 -7.52
N LYS A 17 54.85 31.21 -8.78
CA LYS A 17 53.52 30.97 -9.34
C LYS A 17 53.22 29.49 -9.12
N VAL A 18 52.48 29.20 -8.05
CA VAL A 18 51.87 27.89 -7.82
C VAL A 18 50.87 27.71 -8.96
N LEU A 19 51.26 26.97 -9.99
CA LEU A 19 50.34 26.42 -10.98
C LEU A 19 49.40 25.47 -10.24
N LEU A 20 48.27 26.00 -9.80
CA LEU A 20 47.18 25.25 -9.21
C LEU A 20 46.60 24.35 -10.30
N ASP A 21 46.97 23.06 -10.29
CA ASP A 21 46.32 22.05 -11.11
C ASP A 21 44.80 22.04 -10.81
N PRO A 22 43.93 22.44 -11.74
CA PRO A 22 42.47 22.46 -11.51
C PRO A 22 41.90 21.06 -11.28
N LYS A 23 42.67 20.01 -11.59
CA LYS A 23 42.31 18.59 -11.41
C LYS A 23 42.38 18.11 -9.95
N LYS A 24 42.99 18.86 -9.03
CA LYS A 24 43.07 18.51 -7.59
C LYS A 24 42.10 19.31 -6.70
N SER A 25 41.22 20.12 -7.29
CA SER A 25 40.27 20.93 -6.55
C SER A 25 39.18 20.09 -5.87
N LYS A 26 39.07 20.21 -4.54
CA LYS A 26 37.98 19.61 -3.73
C LYS A 26 36.59 20.08 -4.17
N PHE A 27 36.50 21.14 -4.98
CA PHE A 27 35.24 21.69 -5.47
C PHE A 27 34.67 20.92 -6.67
N ALA A 28 35.50 20.31 -7.53
CA ALA A 28 35.02 19.48 -8.64
C ALA A 28 34.41 18.14 -8.16
N LYS A 29 34.85 17.64 -6.99
CA LYS A 29 34.25 16.47 -6.35
C LYS A 29 32.85 16.77 -5.80
N LYS A 30 32.58 17.99 -5.29
CA LYS A 30 31.27 18.37 -4.73
C LYS A 30 30.16 18.47 -5.78
N ALA A 31 30.46 18.84 -7.02
CA ALA A 31 29.47 18.86 -8.11
C ALA A 31 28.98 17.43 -8.43
N LYS A 32 29.90 16.47 -8.60
CA LYS A 32 29.55 15.06 -8.81
C LYS A 32 28.79 14.43 -7.63
N THR A 33 29.05 14.87 -6.39
CA THR A 33 28.30 14.41 -5.21
C THR A 33 26.87 14.96 -5.18
N ARG A 34 26.65 16.20 -5.65
CA ARG A 34 25.30 16.78 -5.79
C ARG A 34 24.50 16.12 -6.90
N ASP A 35 25.11 15.88 -8.06
CA ASP A 35 24.45 15.18 -9.17
C ASP A 35 24.07 13.74 -8.77
N ASN A 36 24.94 13.03 -8.04
CA ASN A 36 24.64 11.70 -7.52
C ASN A 36 23.55 11.71 -6.43
N PHE A 37 23.42 12.80 -5.67
CA PHE A 37 22.36 12.95 -4.67
C PHE A 37 21.02 13.25 -5.33
N GLU A 38 20.99 14.16 -6.31
CA GLU A 38 19.79 14.47 -7.08
C GLU A 38 19.29 13.25 -7.86
N GLN A 39 20.18 12.49 -8.50
CA GLN A 39 19.80 11.24 -9.17
C GLN A 39 19.22 10.20 -8.19
N ARG A 40 19.80 10.08 -6.98
CA ARG A 40 19.25 9.19 -5.94
C ARG A 40 17.90 9.68 -5.41
N ALA A 41 17.72 10.99 -5.25
CA ALA A 41 16.46 11.58 -4.81
C ALA A 41 15.35 11.36 -5.85
N VAL A 42 15.65 11.56 -7.13
CA VAL A 42 14.73 11.29 -8.25
C VAL A 42 14.36 9.80 -8.31
N GLN A 43 15.33 8.90 -8.26
CA GLN A 43 15.08 7.45 -8.27
C GLN A 43 14.25 6.99 -7.06
N THR A 44 14.49 7.57 -5.88
CA THR A 44 13.71 7.28 -4.67
C THR A 44 12.27 7.77 -4.81
N SER A 45 12.08 8.97 -5.36
CA SER A 45 10.75 9.53 -5.62
C SER A 45 9.97 8.71 -6.66
N GLU A 46 10.62 8.31 -7.76
CA GLU A 46 10.01 7.46 -8.80
C GLU A 46 9.63 6.09 -8.24
N ARG A 47 10.50 5.47 -7.43
CA ARG A 47 10.20 4.21 -6.74
C ARG A 47 8.99 4.37 -5.80
N LEU A 48 8.96 5.43 -5.00
CA LEU A 48 7.85 5.70 -4.07
C LEU A 48 6.52 5.89 -4.81
N GLN A 49 6.55 6.64 -5.91
CA GLN A 49 5.35 6.92 -6.72
C GLN A 49 4.85 5.65 -7.44
N GLY A 50 5.76 4.79 -7.89
CA GLY A 50 5.41 3.46 -8.42
C GLY A 50 4.77 2.56 -7.37
N HIS A 51 5.27 2.54 -6.14
CA HIS A 51 4.65 1.78 -5.04
C HIS A 51 3.26 2.31 -4.70
N LEU A 52 3.08 3.64 -4.66
CA LEU A 52 1.81 4.25 -4.33
C LEU A 52 0.71 3.90 -5.35
N THR A 53 1.05 3.92 -6.64
CA THR A 53 0.11 3.54 -7.71
C THR A 53 -0.25 2.06 -7.67
N GLU A 54 0.74 1.17 -7.48
CA GLU A 54 0.53 -0.26 -7.30
C GLU A 54 -0.37 -0.58 -6.09
N ALA A 55 -0.12 0.10 -4.95
CA ALA A 55 -0.94 -0.03 -3.75
C ALA A 55 -2.39 0.42 -3.97
N PHE A 56 -2.57 1.54 -4.66
CA PHE A 56 -3.89 2.08 -4.96
C PHE A 56 -4.71 1.13 -5.84
N ASP A 57 -4.09 0.58 -6.90
CA ASP A 57 -4.75 -0.36 -7.80
C ASP A 57 -5.13 -1.68 -7.11
N LEU A 58 -4.24 -2.21 -6.25
CA LEU A 58 -4.53 -3.39 -5.45
C LEU A 58 -5.62 -3.11 -4.42
N GLY A 59 -5.59 -1.94 -3.78
CA GLY A 59 -6.61 -1.50 -2.84
C GLY A 59 -7.99 -1.39 -3.49
N LYS A 60 -8.06 -0.83 -4.70
CA LYS A 60 -9.30 -0.75 -5.48
C LYS A 60 -9.85 -2.14 -5.81
N LYS A 61 -9.01 -3.05 -6.33
CA LYS A 61 -9.41 -4.43 -6.63
C LYS A 61 -9.90 -5.19 -5.40
N TYR A 62 -9.27 -4.96 -4.25
CA TYR A 62 -9.70 -5.57 -2.99
C TYR A 62 -11.02 -4.99 -2.49
N LYS A 63 -11.22 -3.66 -2.63
CA LYS A 63 -12.50 -3.03 -2.33
C LYS A 63 -13.63 -3.59 -3.20
N ASP A 64 -13.39 -3.77 -4.49
CA ASP A 64 -14.37 -4.35 -5.40
C ASP A 64 -14.77 -5.79 -4.98
N LEU A 65 -13.83 -6.56 -4.40
CA LEU A 65 -14.15 -7.86 -3.81
C LEU A 65 -15.02 -7.72 -2.56
N LEU A 66 -14.78 -6.72 -1.71
CA LEU A 66 -15.55 -6.51 -0.48
C LEU A 66 -16.99 -6.09 -0.75
N GLU A 67 -17.23 -5.39 -1.86
CA GLU A 67 -18.57 -4.95 -2.27
C GLU A 67 -19.38 -6.06 -2.97
N ASP A 68 -18.76 -7.22 -3.23
CA ASP A 68 -19.46 -8.38 -3.80
C ASP A 68 -20.53 -8.91 -2.84
N LYS A 69 -21.79 -8.88 -3.28
CA LYS A 69 -22.97 -9.38 -2.55
C LYS A 69 -23.31 -10.83 -2.86
N THR A 70 -22.45 -11.55 -3.57
CA THR A 70 -22.67 -12.96 -3.89
C THR A 70 -22.70 -13.79 -2.60
N ILE A 71 -23.71 -14.66 -2.49
CA ILE A 71 -23.87 -15.62 -1.39
C ILE A 71 -22.76 -16.66 -1.49
N SER A 72 -22.24 -17.14 -0.36
CA SER A 72 -21.16 -18.11 -0.31
C SER A 72 -21.44 -19.37 -1.15
N ASP A 73 -22.68 -19.87 -1.13
CA ASP A 73 -23.13 -21.05 -1.88
C ASP A 73 -23.13 -20.85 -3.42
N ASN A 74 -23.26 -19.61 -3.90
CA ASN A 74 -23.28 -19.29 -5.33
C ASN A 74 -21.91 -18.86 -5.86
N LYS A 75 -20.88 -18.91 -5.00
CA LYS A 75 -19.54 -18.49 -5.34
C LYS A 75 -18.87 -19.56 -6.21
N GLY A 76 -18.67 -19.26 -7.49
CA GLY A 76 -17.96 -20.15 -8.39
C GLY A 76 -16.47 -20.25 -8.04
N PHE A 77 -15.83 -21.37 -8.43
CA PHE A 77 -14.38 -21.60 -8.28
C PHE A 77 -13.51 -20.45 -8.82
N LEU A 78 -13.98 -19.77 -9.88
CA LEU A 78 -13.30 -18.61 -10.46
C LEU A 78 -13.21 -17.43 -9.49
N ASN A 79 -14.27 -17.17 -8.71
CA ASN A 79 -14.29 -16.06 -7.75
C ASN A 79 -13.36 -16.34 -6.57
N GLU A 80 -13.34 -17.56 -6.05
CA GLU A 80 -12.38 -17.96 -5.02
C GLU A 80 -10.93 -17.84 -5.51
N SER A 81 -10.67 -18.25 -6.75
CA SER A 81 -9.34 -18.15 -7.35
C SER A 81 -8.90 -16.70 -7.48
N ARG A 82 -9.81 -15.81 -7.92
CA ARG A 82 -9.58 -14.37 -8.01
C ARG A 82 -9.29 -13.74 -6.65
N GLU A 83 -10.01 -14.12 -5.60
CA GLU A 83 -9.74 -13.64 -4.24
C GLU A 83 -8.37 -14.07 -3.72
N LYS A 84 -8.02 -15.35 -3.91
CA LYS A 84 -6.71 -15.89 -3.55
C LYS A 84 -5.59 -15.16 -4.30
N GLU A 85 -5.78 -14.86 -5.57
CA GLU A 85 -4.84 -14.12 -6.39
C GLU A 85 -4.64 -12.68 -5.87
N ILE A 86 -5.73 -11.95 -5.59
CA ILE A 86 -5.65 -10.56 -5.10
C ILE A 86 -4.99 -10.52 -3.71
N ILE A 87 -5.33 -11.44 -2.82
CA ILE A 87 -4.66 -11.57 -1.51
C ILE A 87 -3.17 -11.87 -1.71
N SER A 88 -2.83 -12.82 -2.59
CA SER A 88 -1.42 -13.16 -2.84
C SER A 88 -0.62 -11.96 -3.34
N LYS A 89 -1.20 -11.14 -4.22
CA LYS A 89 -0.57 -9.89 -4.70
C LYS A 89 -0.41 -8.85 -3.59
N LEU A 90 -1.39 -8.68 -2.72
CA LEU A 90 -1.28 -7.78 -1.56
C LEU A 90 -0.17 -8.21 -0.60
N ILE A 91 -0.03 -9.52 -0.37
CA ILE A 91 1.05 -10.08 0.47
C ILE A 91 2.40 -9.85 -0.19
N GLN A 92 2.55 -10.16 -1.47
CA GLN A 92 3.78 -9.94 -2.21
C GLN A 92 4.17 -8.46 -2.22
N TYR A 93 3.19 -7.56 -2.38
CA TYR A 93 3.40 -6.13 -2.26
C TYR A 93 3.89 -5.74 -0.87
N ALA A 94 3.26 -6.25 0.20
CA ALA A 94 3.67 -5.99 1.57
C ALA A 94 5.11 -6.49 1.84
N VAL A 95 5.48 -7.67 1.35
CA VAL A 95 6.85 -8.19 1.42
C VAL A 95 7.81 -7.29 0.65
N LYS A 96 7.48 -6.91 -0.59
CA LYS A 96 8.32 -6.04 -1.43
C LYS A 96 8.59 -4.68 -0.80
N VAL A 97 7.59 -4.09 -0.14
CA VAL A 97 7.74 -2.82 0.60
C VAL A 97 8.58 -3.00 1.87
N ASN A 98 8.50 -4.17 2.49
CA ASN A 98 9.16 -4.47 3.76
C ASN A 98 10.58 -5.05 3.61
N VAL A 99 11.08 -5.29 2.40
CA VAL A 99 12.48 -5.66 2.15
C VAL A 99 13.28 -4.39 1.94
N ASP A 100 13.59 -3.71 3.05
CA ASP A 100 14.78 -2.86 3.10
C ASP A 100 15.98 -3.75 3.46
N GLN A 101 17.12 -3.53 2.80
CA GLN A 101 18.29 -4.42 2.92
C GLN A 101 18.91 -4.45 4.33
N ASP A 102 18.55 -3.49 5.19
CA ASP A 102 19.13 -3.32 6.52
C ASP A 102 18.27 -3.91 7.65
N GLU A 103 16.99 -4.24 7.43
CA GLU A 103 16.10 -4.73 8.49
C GLU A 103 15.25 -5.93 8.02
N HIS A 104 15.40 -7.07 8.68
CA HIS A 104 14.55 -8.27 8.47
C HIS A 104 13.28 -8.24 9.34
N GLU A 105 12.94 -7.10 9.91
CA GLU A 105 11.77 -6.93 10.77
C GLU A 105 10.51 -6.70 9.92
N GLY A 106 9.44 -7.46 10.17
CA GLY A 106 8.12 -7.23 9.56
C GLY A 106 7.48 -8.43 8.86
N MET A 107 8.14 -9.60 8.77
CA MET A 107 7.43 -10.81 8.33
C MET A 107 6.23 -11.16 9.23
N GLY A 108 6.33 -10.89 10.54
CA GLY A 108 5.22 -11.07 11.48
C GLY A 108 4.02 -10.15 11.21
N SER A 109 4.26 -8.88 10.87
CA SER A 109 3.19 -7.93 10.53
C SER A 109 2.54 -8.28 9.19
N VAL A 110 3.31 -8.77 8.21
CA VAL A 110 2.78 -9.29 6.93
C VAL A 110 1.87 -10.50 7.15
N ALA A 111 2.25 -11.43 8.04
CA ALA A 111 1.42 -12.58 8.38
C ALA A 111 0.11 -12.17 9.07
N LEU A 112 0.17 -11.21 10.00
CA LEU A 112 -1.02 -10.64 10.64
C LEU A 112 -1.92 -9.93 9.64
N LEU A 113 -1.36 -9.12 8.73
CA LEU A 113 -2.11 -8.44 7.69
C LEU A 113 -2.83 -9.44 6.77
N THR A 114 -2.15 -10.52 6.39
CA THR A 114 -2.72 -11.61 5.60
C THR A 114 -3.92 -12.24 6.30
N LEU A 115 -3.79 -12.52 7.60
CA LEU A 115 -4.85 -13.10 8.40
C LEU A 115 -6.06 -12.17 8.46
N ILE A 116 -5.83 -10.87 8.70
CA ILE A 116 -6.88 -9.86 8.74
C ILE A 116 -7.63 -9.79 7.39
N LEU A 117 -6.91 -9.74 6.26
CA LEU A 117 -7.53 -9.70 4.93
C LEU A 117 -8.46 -10.91 4.69
N LYS A 118 -8.01 -12.12 5.05
CA LYS A 118 -8.83 -13.33 4.94
C LYS A 118 -10.04 -13.29 5.87
N CYS A 119 -9.87 -12.85 7.11
CA CYS A 119 -10.97 -12.70 8.07
C CYS A 119 -12.05 -11.74 7.55
N VAL A 120 -11.66 -10.63 6.93
CA VAL A 120 -12.61 -9.65 6.39
C VAL A 120 -13.44 -10.26 5.24
N LEU A 121 -12.83 -11.02 4.32
CA LEU A 121 -13.59 -11.71 3.27
C LEU A 121 -14.57 -12.75 3.84
N GLN A 122 -14.16 -13.48 4.88
CA GLN A 122 -15.07 -14.40 5.59
C GLN A 122 -16.21 -13.68 6.29
N MET A 123 -15.95 -12.52 6.90
CA MET A 123 -17.00 -11.71 7.51
C MET A 123 -17.99 -11.18 6.47
N ARG A 124 -17.51 -10.73 5.29
CA ARG A 124 -18.36 -10.36 4.16
C ARG A 124 -19.26 -11.52 3.74
N ASP A 125 -18.70 -12.72 3.54
CA ASP A 125 -19.50 -13.89 3.12
C ASP A 125 -20.62 -14.19 4.14
N ARG A 126 -20.30 -14.17 5.44
CA ARG A 126 -21.31 -14.34 6.50
C ARG A 126 -22.36 -13.23 6.51
N TYR A 127 -21.95 -11.98 6.25
CA TYR A 127 -22.87 -10.86 6.19
C TYR A 127 -23.87 -11.03 5.03
N ASN A 128 -23.38 -11.38 3.84
CA ASN A 128 -24.22 -11.65 2.68
C ASN A 128 -25.23 -12.77 2.94
N ASP A 129 -24.80 -13.85 3.59
CA ASP A 129 -25.68 -14.98 3.94
C ASP A 129 -26.77 -14.56 4.94
N ILE A 130 -26.44 -13.69 5.90
CA ILE A 130 -27.40 -13.15 6.87
C ILE A 130 -28.39 -12.20 6.18
N GLU A 131 -27.91 -11.29 5.33
CA GLU A 131 -28.73 -10.36 4.55
C GLU A 131 -29.75 -11.13 3.70
N TYR A 132 -29.30 -12.20 3.02
CA TYR A 132 -30.19 -13.07 2.25
C TYR A 132 -31.25 -13.75 3.12
N LYS A 133 -30.85 -14.36 4.24
CA LYS A 133 -31.80 -15.03 5.16
C LYS A 133 -32.80 -14.07 5.75
N TYR A 134 -32.39 -12.84 6.06
CA TYR A 134 -33.25 -11.79 6.56
C TYR A 134 -34.33 -11.43 5.53
N HIS A 135 -33.96 -11.18 4.27
CA HIS A 135 -34.92 -10.89 3.21
C HIS A 135 -35.88 -12.06 2.93
N LEU A 136 -35.39 -13.30 3.02
CA LEU A 136 -36.24 -14.48 2.89
C LEU A 136 -37.28 -14.56 4.02
N LEU A 137 -36.86 -14.28 5.25
CA LEU A 137 -37.73 -14.27 6.41
C LEU A 137 -38.79 -13.17 6.32
N GLU A 138 -38.39 -11.96 5.95
CA GLU A 138 -39.28 -10.82 5.73
C GLU A 138 -40.37 -11.13 4.69
N LYS A 139 -39.97 -11.71 3.55
CA LYS A 139 -40.91 -12.15 2.50
C LYS A 139 -41.89 -13.21 2.99
N ASN A 140 -41.43 -14.14 3.82
CA ASN A 140 -42.28 -15.18 4.39
C ASN A 140 -43.25 -14.61 5.42
N HIS A 141 -42.82 -13.64 6.23
CA HIS A 141 -43.68 -12.93 7.18
C HIS A 141 -44.81 -12.20 6.46
N ALA A 142 -44.49 -11.41 5.42
CA ALA A 142 -45.49 -10.68 4.63
C ALA A 142 -46.53 -11.64 4.01
N LYS A 143 -46.10 -12.78 3.46
CA LYS A 143 -47.02 -13.80 2.92
C LYS A 143 -47.93 -14.39 4.00
N LEU A 144 -47.42 -14.57 5.22
CA LEU A 144 -48.18 -15.14 6.32
C LEU A 144 -49.23 -14.14 6.83
N GLU A 145 -48.88 -12.86 6.92
CA GLU A 145 -49.81 -11.78 7.24
C GLU A 145 -50.91 -11.66 6.20
N GLU A 146 -50.59 -11.74 4.91
CA GLU A 146 -51.61 -11.76 3.84
C GLU A 146 -52.59 -12.92 4.00
N LYS A 147 -52.08 -14.14 4.27
CA LYS A 147 -52.92 -15.32 4.49
C LYS A 147 -53.81 -15.15 5.72
N PHE A 148 -53.24 -14.65 6.82
CA PHE A 148 -53.98 -14.39 8.05
C PHE A 148 -55.11 -13.38 7.84
N ASN A 149 -54.83 -12.27 7.16
CA ASN A 149 -55.83 -11.25 6.86
C ASN A 149 -56.97 -11.80 5.98
N ARG A 150 -56.65 -12.61 4.95
CA ARG A 150 -57.66 -13.28 4.12
C ARG A 150 -58.58 -14.20 4.94
N LEU A 151 -58.00 -15.02 5.81
CA LEU A 151 -58.75 -15.91 6.70
C LEU A 151 -59.62 -15.13 7.68
N SER A 152 -59.09 -14.06 8.29
CA SER A 152 -59.85 -13.19 9.19
C SER A 152 -61.05 -12.53 8.50
N SER A 153 -60.87 -12.08 7.25
CA SER A 153 -61.98 -11.55 6.44
C SER A 153 -63.04 -12.60 6.10
N GLN A 154 -62.64 -13.84 5.80
CA GLN A 154 -63.59 -14.93 5.54
C GLN A 154 -64.43 -15.28 6.77
N VAL A 155 -63.79 -15.43 7.94
CA VAL A 155 -64.49 -15.73 9.20
C VAL A 155 -65.55 -14.66 9.51
N LYS A 156 -65.21 -13.37 9.38
CA LYS A 156 -66.16 -12.26 9.59
C LYS A 156 -67.35 -12.31 8.62
N SER A 157 -67.11 -12.74 7.37
CA SER A 157 -68.18 -12.86 6.37
C SER A 157 -69.11 -14.04 6.62
N ASP A 158 -68.61 -15.11 7.23
CA ASP A 158 -69.40 -16.29 7.59
C ASP A 158 -70.21 -16.07 8.87
N GLU A 159 -69.70 -15.29 9.85
CA GLU A 159 -70.47 -14.88 11.04
C GLU A 159 -71.63 -13.92 10.74
N SER A 160 -71.63 -13.28 9.57
CA SER A 160 -72.66 -12.31 9.16
C SER A 160 -73.81 -12.93 8.36
N LYS A 161 -73.82 -14.25 8.14
CA LYS A 161 -74.85 -15.01 7.41
C LYS A 161 -75.68 -15.86 8.36
#